data_AF-A0A485AGF4-F1
#
_entry.id   AF-A0A485AGF4-F1
#
_cell.length_a   1.000
_cell.length_b   1.000
_cell.length_c   1.000
_cell.angle_alpha   90.00
_cell.angle_beta   90.00
_cell.angle_gamma   90.00
#
_symmetry.space_group_name_H-M   'P 1'
#
loop_
_entity.id
_entity.type
_entity.pdbx_description
1 polymer ?
#
loop_
_entity_poly.entity_id
_entity_poly.type
_entity_poly.pdbx_seq_one_letter_code
_entity_poly.pdbx_strand_id
1 'polypeptide(L)'
;MAIDRHQTNTPLELVHYPQPLLREANVLAGEMAQDIPERQRQWLGMQMLEGDIYSRAYAGDAAHKLDISLANLSEEMDDPALYIADARYQSIAAICDAVSNTLTAEPSRFTTALDKIILNRVLGLPIFLFVMYLMFLLAINIGGALQPIFDGGSVAIFIHGIQWNRLHAALP
;
A
#
# COMPACT_ATOMS: atom_id res chain seq x y z
N MET A 1 -14.97 -21.96 14.49
CA MET A 1 -15.76 -20.73 14.75
C MET A 1 -14.79 -19.60 14.99
N ALA A 2 -14.44 -18.86 13.95
CA ALA A 2 -13.42 -17.82 14.00
C ALA A 2 -14.07 -16.46 13.70
N ILE A 3 -14.01 -15.61 14.73
CA ILE A 3 -13.88 -14.15 14.63
C ILE A 3 -15.11 -13.43 14.04
N ASP A 4 -16.14 -13.29 14.87
CA ASP A 4 -17.01 -12.11 14.82
C ASP A 4 -16.63 -11.20 15.99
N ARG A 5 -15.55 -10.43 15.79
CA ARG A 5 -15.22 -9.29 16.64
C ARG A 5 -15.64 -8.06 15.87
N HIS A 6 -16.89 -7.66 16.03
CA HIS A 6 -17.32 -6.29 15.78
C HIS A 6 -16.43 -5.37 16.63
N GLN A 7 -15.29 -4.95 16.06
CA GLN A 7 -14.56 -3.78 16.54
C GLN A 7 -15.54 -2.62 16.41
N THR A 8 -16.10 -2.24 17.54
CA THR A 8 -16.82 -0.98 17.72
C THR A 8 -15.94 0.11 17.15
N ASN A 9 -16.33 0.65 15.99
CA ASN A 9 -15.58 1.68 15.29
C ASN A 9 -15.26 2.81 16.27
N THR A 10 -13.98 2.95 16.59
CA THR A 10 -13.44 4.09 17.32
C THR A 10 -13.90 5.36 16.59
N PRO A 11 -14.43 6.38 17.28
CA PRO A 11 -14.87 7.62 16.65
C PRO A 11 -13.63 8.36 16.17
N LEU A 12 -13.16 7.98 14.99
CA LEU A 12 -12.16 8.72 14.26
C LEU A 12 -12.86 10.00 13.80
N GLU A 13 -12.43 11.13 14.35
CA GLU A 13 -12.73 12.47 13.87
C GLU A 13 -12.01 12.64 12.52
N LEU A 14 -12.49 11.92 11.50
CA LEU A 14 -11.82 11.83 10.19
C LEU A 14 -11.96 13.10 9.37
N VAL A 15 -12.91 13.99 9.71
CA VAL A 15 -13.21 15.18 8.92
C VAL A 15 -13.43 16.36 9.86
N HIS A 16 -12.59 17.38 9.72
CA HIS A 16 -12.73 18.64 10.46
C HIS A 16 -13.79 19.49 9.77
N TYR A 17 -15.02 19.40 10.25
CA TYR A 17 -16.12 20.24 9.76
C TYR A 17 -16.06 21.63 10.41
N PRO A 18 -16.37 22.70 9.66
CA PRO A 18 -16.41 24.06 10.19
C PRO A 18 -17.48 24.20 11.29
N GLN A 19 -17.18 25.04 12.28
CA GLN A 19 -18.02 25.21 13.49
C GLN A 19 -19.50 25.55 13.22
N PRO A 20 -19.87 26.36 12.21
CA PRO A 20 -21.27 26.62 11.87
C PRO A 20 -22.05 25.35 11.51
N LEU A 21 -21.43 24.42 10.78
CA LEU A 21 -22.05 23.13 10.42
C LEU A 21 -22.28 22.26 11.66
N LEU A 22 -21.29 22.18 12.54
CA LEU A 22 -21.41 21.42 13.79
C LEU A 22 -22.48 22.01 14.71
N ARG A 23 -22.64 23.34 14.74
CA ARG A 23 -23.68 24.02 15.51
C ARG A 23 -25.07 23.66 14.99
N GLU A 24 -25.30 23.82 13.69
CA GLU A 24 -26.62 23.50 13.10
C GLU A 24 -26.93 22.00 13.17
N ALA A 25 -25.93 21.12 12.99
CA ALA A 25 -26.12 19.68 13.15
C ALA A 25 -26.54 19.31 14.59
N ASN A 26 -25.98 20.00 15.60
CA ASN A 26 -26.38 19.80 17.00
C ASN A 26 -27.79 20.34 17.30
N VAL A 27 -28.19 21.45 16.68
CA VAL A 27 -29.57 21.97 16.78
C VAL A 27 -30.56 20.94 16.25
N LEU A 28 -30.28 20.37 15.08
CA LEU A 28 -31.11 19.31 14.48
C LEU A 28 -31.12 18.03 15.34
N ALA A 29 -29.96 17.65 15.88
CA ALA A 29 -29.84 16.48 16.77
C ALA A 29 -30.66 16.62 18.06
N GLY A 30 -30.82 17.84 18.58
CA GLY A 30 -31.62 18.12 19.78
C GLY A 30 -33.12 17.91 19.58
N GLU A 31 -33.59 18.00 18.35
CA GLU A 31 -35.00 17.86 17.95
C GLU A 31 -35.37 16.43 17.55
N MET A 32 -34.37 15.55 17.43
CA MET A 32 -34.57 14.13 17.14
C MET A 32 -34.99 13.35 18.39
N ALA A 33 -35.71 12.25 18.16
CA ALA A 33 -36.19 11.37 19.20
C ALA A 33 -35.04 10.89 20.12
N GLN A 34 -35.27 10.94 21.44
CA GLN A 34 -34.24 10.68 22.46
C GLN A 34 -33.93 9.20 22.69
N ASP A 35 -34.65 8.31 21.99
CA ASP A 35 -34.36 6.89 21.91
C ASP A 35 -33.11 6.61 21.05
N ILE A 36 -32.71 7.54 20.18
CA ILE A 36 -31.50 7.45 19.37
C ILE A 36 -30.28 7.94 20.17
N PRO A 37 -29.15 7.19 20.17
CA PRO A 37 -27.91 7.62 20.81
C PRO A 37 -27.44 8.99 20.30
N GLU A 38 -26.91 9.84 21.18
CA GLU A 38 -26.49 11.22 20.86
C GLU A 38 -25.58 11.31 19.63
N ARG A 39 -24.59 10.41 19.56
CA ARG A 39 -23.65 10.34 18.43
C ARG A 39 -24.36 10.09 17.10
N GLN A 40 -25.39 9.25 17.12
CA GLN A 40 -26.14 8.91 15.92
C GLN A 40 -27.09 10.04 15.51
N ARG A 41 -27.65 10.78 16.47
CA ARG A 41 -28.41 12.02 16.19
C ARG A 41 -27.55 13.11 15.57
N GLN A 42 -26.32 13.30 16.08
CA GLN A 42 -25.34 14.24 15.51
C GLN A 42 -24.95 13.87 14.08
N TRP A 43 -24.67 12.58 13.84
CA TRP A 43 -24.36 12.10 12.51
C TRP A 43 -25.54 12.28 11.53
N LEU A 44 -26.77 11.96 11.98
CA LEU A 44 -27.98 12.13 11.19
C LEU A 44 -28.23 13.62 10.87
N GLY A 45 -28.03 14.52 11.83
CA GLY A 45 -28.12 15.96 11.63
C GLY A 45 -27.14 16.48 10.58
N MET A 46 -25.89 16.01 10.63
CA MET A 46 -24.88 16.36 9.62
C MET A 46 -25.28 15.87 8.21
N GLN A 47 -25.80 14.65 8.12
CA GLN A 47 -26.20 14.04 6.85
C GLN A 47 -27.46 14.68 6.26
N MET A 48 -28.36 15.18 7.11
CA MET A 48 -29.49 16.01 6.67
C MET A 48 -29.04 17.34 6.09
N LEU A 49 -28.04 18.00 6.69
CA LEU A 49 -27.44 19.24 6.16
C LEU A 49 -26.71 19.01 4.83
N GLU A 50 -26.13 17.82 4.62
CA GLU A 50 -25.57 17.40 3.32
C GLU A 50 -26.65 17.19 2.24
N GLY A 51 -27.94 17.12 2.64
CA GLY A 51 -29.06 17.00 1.73
C GLY A 51 -29.50 15.55 1.45
N ASP A 52 -29.04 14.58 2.24
CA ASP A 52 -29.44 13.18 2.07
C ASP A 52 -30.94 12.98 2.29
N ILE A 53 -31.57 12.29 1.33
CA ILE A 53 -33.01 12.06 1.27
C ILE A 53 -33.41 10.96 2.26
N TYR A 54 -32.54 9.98 2.52
CA TYR A 54 -32.84 8.85 3.42
C TYR A 54 -32.87 9.26 4.89
N SER A 55 -32.01 10.20 5.28
CA SER A 55 -31.90 10.69 6.65
C SER A 55 -33.13 11.49 7.11
N ARG A 56 -33.84 12.16 6.17
CA ARG A 56 -35.09 12.90 6.47
C ARG A 56 -36.21 11.98 6.96
N ALA A 57 -36.26 10.73 6.50
CA ALA A 57 -37.28 9.78 6.91
C ALA A 57 -37.14 9.35 8.39
N TYR A 58 -35.92 9.38 8.92
CA TYR A 58 -35.62 9.06 10.33
C TYR A 58 -35.64 10.28 11.24
N ALA A 59 -35.68 11.48 10.68
CA ALA A 59 -35.54 12.73 11.41
C ALA A 59 -36.84 13.26 12.03
N GLY A 60 -38.01 12.76 11.62
CA GLY A 60 -39.31 13.20 12.14
C GLY A 60 -39.48 14.72 12.08
N ASP A 61 -39.75 15.33 13.23
CA ASP A 61 -39.96 16.79 13.39
C ASP A 61 -38.71 17.64 13.06
N ALA A 62 -37.50 17.06 13.10
CA ALA A 62 -36.28 17.78 12.73
C ALA A 62 -36.23 18.16 11.24
N ALA A 63 -37.03 17.50 10.39
CA ALA A 63 -37.15 17.86 8.97
C ALA A 63 -37.74 19.27 8.75
N HIS A 64 -38.61 19.76 9.65
CA HIS A 64 -39.21 21.09 9.52
C HIS A 64 -38.24 22.21 9.92
N LYS A 65 -37.23 21.90 10.74
CA LYS A 65 -36.17 22.84 11.14
C LYS A 65 -34.98 22.82 10.20
N LEU A 66 -34.89 21.83 9.31
CA LEU A 66 -33.82 21.70 8.33
C LEU A 66 -33.74 22.90 7.40
N ASP A 67 -34.87 23.37 6.87
CA ASP A 67 -34.90 24.51 5.94
C ASP A 67 -34.43 25.82 6.62
N ILE A 68 -34.74 25.98 7.91
CA ILE A 68 -34.32 27.13 8.72
C ILE A 68 -32.83 27.05 9.02
N SER A 69 -32.33 25.87 9.41
CA SER A 69 -30.90 25.65 9.65
C SER A 69 -30.09 25.83 8.37
N LEU A 70 -30.58 25.38 7.21
CA LEU A 70 -29.94 25.63 5.91
C LEU A 70 -29.94 27.11 5.54
N ALA A 71 -31.03 27.84 5.81
CA ALA A 71 -31.10 29.28 5.58
C ALA A 71 -30.11 30.06 6.46
N ASN A 72 -30.06 29.77 7.77
CA ASN A 72 -29.09 30.37 8.69
C ASN A 72 -27.65 30.06 8.27
N LEU A 73 -27.40 28.83 7.81
CA LEU A 73 -26.09 28.41 7.34
C LEU A 73 -25.70 29.12 6.04
N SER A 74 -26.67 29.37 5.14
CA SER A 74 -26.44 30.15 3.91
C SER A 74 -26.17 31.63 4.16
N GLU A 75 -26.61 32.18 5.29
CA GLU A 75 -26.33 33.56 5.70
C GLU A 75 -24.90 33.73 6.24
N GLU A 76 -24.34 32.67 6.85
CA GLU A 76 -22.99 32.67 7.40
C GLU A 76 -21.94 32.06 6.43
N MET A 77 -22.38 31.28 5.45
CA MET A 77 -21.52 30.60 4.48
C MET A 77 -22.17 30.57 3.09
N ASP A 78 -21.50 31.14 2.08
CA ASP A 78 -22.01 31.22 0.70
C ASP A 78 -22.31 29.85 0.07
N ASP A 79 -21.64 28.76 0.50
CA ASP A 79 -21.81 27.44 -0.12
C ASP A 79 -21.45 26.26 0.81
N PRO A 80 -22.32 25.91 1.78
CA PRO A 80 -22.00 24.91 2.81
C PRO A 80 -21.71 23.51 2.24
N ALA A 81 -22.33 23.14 1.13
CA ALA A 81 -22.05 21.87 0.45
C ALA A 81 -20.62 21.80 -0.12
N LEU A 82 -20.09 22.92 -0.63
CA LEU A 82 -18.73 23.00 -1.15
C LEU A 82 -17.70 22.84 -0.02
N TYR A 83 -17.95 23.45 1.14
CA TYR A 83 -17.08 23.31 2.32
C TYR A 83 -17.08 21.88 2.87
N ILE A 84 -18.22 21.18 2.86
CA ILE A 84 -18.30 19.76 3.23
C ILE A 84 -17.46 18.91 2.26
N ALA A 85 -17.58 19.17 0.96
CA ALA A 85 -16.80 18.46 -0.06
C ALA A 85 -15.29 18.74 0.07
N ASP A 86 -14.91 19.99 0.31
CA ASP A 86 -13.51 20.40 0.47
C ASP A 86 -12.90 19.79 1.73
N ALA A 87 -13.61 19.80 2.86
CA ALA A 87 -13.15 19.16 4.10
C ALA A 87 -12.93 17.65 3.93
N ARG A 88 -13.84 16.95 3.22
CA ARG A 88 -13.67 15.53 2.89
C ARG A 88 -12.49 15.31 1.96
N TYR A 89 -12.35 16.15 0.92
CA TYR A 89 -11.26 16.05 -0.03
C TYR A 89 -9.91 16.27 0.64
N GLN A 90 -9.81 17.28 1.51
CA GLN A 90 -8.61 17.59 2.27
C GLN A 90 -8.24 16.48 3.25
N SER A 91 -9.23 15.84 3.88
CA SER A 91 -9.02 14.69 4.76
C SER A 91 -8.51 13.47 3.98
N ILE A 92 -9.12 13.18 2.82
CA ILE A 92 -8.65 12.10 1.92
C ILE A 92 -7.26 12.43 1.39
N ALA A 93 -6.99 13.67 1.01
CA ALA A 93 -5.68 14.11 0.55
C ALA A 93 -4.62 13.99 1.64
N ALA A 94 -4.94 14.36 2.89
CA ALA A 94 -4.04 14.20 4.04
C ALA A 94 -3.78 12.72 4.35
N ILE A 95 -4.79 11.85 4.26
CA ILE A 95 -4.61 10.40 4.42
C ILE A 95 -3.78 9.85 3.26
N CYS A 96 -4.08 10.22 2.03
CA CYS A 96 -3.32 9.83 0.85
C CYS A 96 -1.88 10.33 0.93
N ASP A 97 -1.62 11.53 1.41
CA ASP A 97 -0.28 12.08 1.59
C ASP A 97 0.44 11.34 2.74
N ALA A 98 -0.20 11.13 3.89
CA ALA A 98 0.38 10.34 4.97
C ALA A 98 0.68 8.89 4.56
N VAL A 99 -0.23 8.24 3.82
CA VAL A 99 -0.07 6.87 3.32
C VAL A 99 0.92 6.83 2.15
N SER A 100 0.92 7.82 1.26
CA SER A 100 1.88 7.91 0.15
C SER A 100 3.29 8.20 0.67
N ASN A 101 3.42 9.07 1.67
CA ASN A 101 4.71 9.39 2.27
C ASN A 101 5.24 8.22 3.13
N THR A 102 4.35 7.42 3.73
CA THR A 102 4.74 6.15 4.41
C THR A 102 5.00 4.99 3.43
N LEU A 103 4.37 4.96 2.25
CA LEU A 103 4.73 4.06 1.14
C LEU A 103 5.98 4.52 0.38
N THR A 104 6.35 5.79 0.48
CA THR A 104 7.58 6.39 -0.07
C THR A 104 8.72 6.41 0.97
N ALA A 105 8.46 5.97 2.20
CA ALA A 105 9.49 5.69 3.19
C ALA A 105 10.19 4.35 2.84
N GLU A 106 11.10 4.46 1.85
CA GLU A 106 12.23 3.57 1.57
C GLU A 106 11.93 2.17 0.99
N PRO A 107 11.76 2.01 -0.34
CA PRO A 107 12.42 0.90 -1.01
C PRO A 107 13.91 1.22 -1.07
N SER A 108 14.61 1.05 0.05
CA SER A 108 16.08 0.97 0.12
C SER A 108 16.81 2.05 -0.69
N ARG A 109 17.11 3.22 -0.10
CA ARG A 109 18.07 4.18 -0.70
C ARG A 109 19.35 3.53 -1.20
N PHE A 110 19.74 2.40 -0.61
CA PHE A 110 20.83 1.56 -1.08
C PHE A 110 20.55 0.96 -2.46
N THR A 111 19.38 0.35 -2.68
CA THR A 111 18.96 -0.22 -3.96
C THR A 111 18.82 0.86 -5.03
N THR A 112 18.17 2.00 -4.73
CA THR A 112 18.04 3.10 -5.70
C THR A 112 19.39 3.74 -6.03
N ALA A 113 20.28 3.90 -5.05
CA ALA A 113 21.63 4.41 -5.30
C ALA A 113 22.47 3.43 -6.13
N LEU A 114 22.36 2.14 -5.83
CA LEU A 114 23.09 1.08 -6.52
C LEU A 114 22.58 0.91 -7.95
N ASP A 115 21.26 0.98 -8.17
CA ASP A 115 20.66 1.00 -9.49
C ASP A 115 21.10 2.23 -10.29
N LYS A 116 21.12 3.42 -9.67
CA LYS A 116 21.63 4.65 -10.33
C LYS A 116 23.12 4.56 -10.67
N ILE A 117 23.93 3.91 -9.84
CA ILE A 117 25.36 3.69 -10.08
C ILE A 117 25.56 2.68 -11.22
N ILE A 118 24.79 1.60 -11.24
CA ILE A 118 24.85 0.54 -12.26
C ILE A 118 24.29 1.03 -13.60
N LEU A 119 23.18 1.77 -13.61
CA LEU A 119 22.57 2.32 -14.84
C LEU A 119 23.30 3.55 -15.40
N ASN A 120 24.22 4.15 -14.66
CA ASN A 120 24.94 5.32 -15.19
C ASN A 120 25.82 4.91 -16.37
N ARG A 121 25.63 5.56 -17.53
CA ARG A 121 26.32 5.24 -18.80
C ARG A 121 27.84 5.15 -18.70
N VAL A 122 28.46 5.91 -17.78
CA VAL A 122 29.92 5.92 -17.57
C VAL A 122 30.39 4.79 -16.66
N LEU A 123 29.63 4.44 -15.62
CA LEU A 123 29.97 3.35 -14.68
C LEU A 123 29.44 1.98 -15.13
N GLY A 124 28.45 1.94 -16.02
CA GLY A 124 27.92 0.69 -16.57
C GLY A 124 28.97 -0.09 -17.36
N LEU A 125 29.81 0.58 -18.16
CA LEU A 125 30.88 -0.07 -18.92
C LEU A 125 31.93 -0.77 -18.03
N PRO A 126 32.54 -0.12 -17.01
CA PRO A 126 33.48 -0.79 -16.12
C PRO A 126 32.82 -1.87 -15.25
N ILE A 127 31.58 -1.69 -14.81
CA ILE A 127 30.85 -2.71 -14.02
C ILE A 127 30.55 -3.94 -14.88
N PHE A 128 30.11 -3.75 -16.12
CA PHE A 128 29.87 -4.84 -17.07
C PHE A 128 31.15 -5.66 -17.30
N LEU A 129 32.26 -4.97 -17.55
CA LEU A 129 33.56 -5.62 -17.76
C LEU A 129 34.04 -6.34 -16.50
N PHE A 130 33.80 -5.77 -15.31
CA PHE A 130 34.12 -6.40 -14.03
C PHE A 130 33.32 -7.68 -13.79
N VAL A 131 32.00 -7.66 -13.99
CA VAL A 131 31.16 -8.86 -13.82
C VAL A 131 31.54 -9.93 -14.84
N MET A 132 31.77 -9.54 -16.09
CA MET A 132 32.24 -10.46 -17.12
C MET A 132 33.59 -11.09 -16.75
N TYR A 133 34.54 -10.29 -16.25
CA TYR A 133 35.82 -10.78 -15.75
C TYR A 133 35.63 -11.73 -14.56
N LEU A 134 34.75 -11.41 -13.62
CA LEU A 134 34.43 -12.25 -12.47
C LEU A 134 33.86 -13.60 -12.90
N MET A 135 32.93 -13.61 -13.88
CA MET A 135 32.38 -14.84 -14.45
C MET A 135 33.46 -15.69 -15.11
N PHE A 136 34.35 -15.09 -15.90
CA PHE A 136 35.47 -15.80 -16.51
C PHE A 136 36.43 -16.37 -15.46
N LEU A 137 36.80 -15.56 -14.46
CA LEU A 137 37.69 -15.98 -13.38
C LEU A 137 37.08 -17.13 -12.58
N LEU A 138 35.80 -17.05 -12.25
CA LEU A 138 35.08 -18.11 -11.56
C LEU A 138 35.00 -19.38 -12.42
N ALA A 139 34.67 -19.26 -13.70
CA ALA A 139 34.58 -20.39 -14.62
C ALA A 139 35.92 -21.10 -14.81
N ILE A 140 37.03 -20.36 -14.92
CA ILE A 140 38.37 -20.93 -15.06
C ILE A 140 38.85 -21.54 -13.74
N ASN A 141 38.59 -20.88 -12.59
CA ASN A 141 39.05 -21.37 -11.30
C ASN A 141 38.26 -22.62 -10.86
N ILE A 142 36.93 -22.60 -10.99
CA ILE A 142 36.08 -23.78 -10.73
C ILE A 142 36.28 -24.85 -11.80
N GLY A 143 36.37 -24.47 -13.07
CA GLY A 143 36.65 -25.41 -14.17
C GLY A 143 38.02 -26.09 -14.02
N GLY A 144 39.04 -25.35 -13.61
CA GLY A 144 40.36 -25.88 -13.29
C GLY A 144 40.36 -26.79 -12.06
N ALA A 145 39.53 -26.50 -11.05
CA ALA A 145 39.36 -27.38 -9.89
C ALA A 145 38.71 -28.73 -10.24
N LEU A 146 37.92 -28.81 -11.32
CA LEU A 146 37.34 -30.06 -11.82
C LEU A 146 38.31 -30.89 -12.68
N GLN A 147 39.39 -30.28 -13.17
CA GLN A 147 40.39 -30.94 -14.01
C GLN A 147 40.94 -32.27 -13.44
N PRO A 148 41.33 -32.40 -12.15
CA PRO A 148 41.83 -33.67 -11.60
C PRO A 148 40.78 -34.79 -11.56
N ILE A 149 39.48 -34.47 -11.43
CA ILE A 149 38.39 -35.45 -11.49
C ILE A 149 38.24 -35.97 -12.92
N PHE A 150 38.30 -35.08 -13.91
CA PHE A 150 38.25 -35.47 -15.32
C PHE A 150 39.47 -36.27 -15.75
N ASP A 151 40.68 -35.89 -15.32
CA ASP A 151 41.91 -36.61 -15.67
C ASP A 151 41.92 -38.03 -15.08
N GLY A 152 41.63 -38.16 -13.78
CA GLY A 152 41.52 -39.46 -13.11
C GLY A 152 40.39 -40.34 -13.67
N GLY A 153 39.22 -39.75 -13.93
CA GLY A 153 38.09 -40.46 -14.54
C GLY A 153 38.37 -40.93 -15.97
N SER A 154 39.04 -40.11 -16.77
CA SER A 154 39.39 -40.46 -18.16
C SER A 154 40.44 -41.55 -18.20
N VAL A 155 41.47 -41.49 -17.36
CA VAL A 155 42.46 -42.57 -17.23
C VAL A 155 41.80 -43.88 -16.78
N ALA A 156 40.91 -43.84 -15.78
CA ALA A 156 40.18 -45.02 -15.33
C ALA A 156 39.29 -45.64 -16.42
N ILE A 157 38.55 -44.83 -17.17
CA ILE A 157 37.62 -45.34 -18.18
C ILE A 157 38.36 -45.78 -19.45
N PHE A 158 39.27 -44.96 -19.98
CA PHE A 158 39.91 -45.21 -21.27
C PHE A 158 41.14 -46.10 -21.16
N ILE A 159 41.99 -45.94 -20.14
CA ILE A 159 43.19 -46.77 -20.02
C ILE A 159 42.80 -48.13 -19.42
N HIS A 160 42.18 -48.15 -18.24
CA HIS A 160 41.82 -49.42 -17.59
C HIS A 160 40.66 -50.13 -18.29
N GLY A 161 39.65 -49.42 -18.79
CA GLY A 161 38.53 -50.04 -19.53
C GLY A 161 38.95 -50.65 -20.87
N ILE A 162 39.82 -49.99 -21.65
CA ILE A 162 40.31 -50.55 -22.92
C ILE A 162 41.33 -51.67 -22.67
N GLN A 163 42.14 -51.58 -21.61
CA GLN A 163 43.05 -52.67 -21.21
C GLN A 163 42.28 -53.92 -20.80
N TRP A 164 41.18 -53.81 -20.05
CA TRP A 164 40.34 -54.95 -19.67
C TRP A 164 39.79 -55.69 -20.89
N ASN A 165 39.26 -54.96 -21.87
CA ASN A 165 38.70 -55.55 -23.08
C ASN A 165 39.78 -56.24 -23.95
N ARG A 166 41.00 -55.71 -24.00
CA ARG A 166 42.12 -56.35 -24.69
C ARG A 166 42.67 -57.57 -23.94
N LEU A 167 42.65 -57.58 -22.61
CA LEU A 167 43.08 -58.74 -21.83
C LEU A 167 42.10 -59.91 -22.00
N HIS A 168 40.80 -59.63 -22.06
CA HIS A 168 39.78 -60.64 -22.32
C HIS A 168 39.76 -61.16 -23.76
N ALA A 169 40.22 -60.35 -24.74
CA ALA A 169 40.34 -60.76 -26.13
C ALA A 169 41.67 -61.47 -26.47
N ALA A 170 42.65 -61.46 -25.55
CA ALA A 170 43.99 -62.04 -25.75
C ALA A 170 44.22 -63.37 -25.00
N LEU A 171 43.22 -63.89 -24.28
CA LEU A 171 43.22 -65.24 -23.73
C LEU A 171 42.41 -66.15 -24.68
N PRO A 172 43.02 -67.20 -25.27
CA PRO A 172 42.34 -68.14 -26.17
C PRO A 172 41.33 -69.03 -25.44
#